data_AF-A0A7Z9S5D9-F1
#
_entry.id   AF-A0A7Z9S5D9-F1
#
_cell.length_a   1.000
_cell.length_b   1.000
_cell.length_c   1.000
_cell.angle_alpha   90.00
_cell.angle_beta   90.00
_cell.angle_gamma   90.00
#
_symmetry.space_group_name_H-M   'P 1'
#
loop_
_entity.id
_entity.type
_entity.pdbx_description
1 polymer ?
#
loop_
_entity_poly.entity_id
_entity_poly.type
_entity_poly.pdbx_seq_one_letter_code
_entity_poly.pdbx_strand_id
1 'polypeptide(L)'
;MKSQEKRIKKLCEGMPKADRIRAVLDAIRVDDVNLRDGLLEATPRLSYTARDIQVIDSIGASEILSLRFDRTFYHLLACSMACLIPSVTNNRDPKEILVGIKNTDNQLCALTSGAEIFAERIGLNLSQVLAFSIALDFEFNEIRQPLNTLSEDDMERANEVADAFLELWSKQGNAIKDFGEAA
;
A
#
# COMPACT_ATOMS: atom_id res chain seq x y z
N MET A 1 1.04 18.25 -27.24
CA MET A 1 0.39 16.98 -26.85
C MET A 1 0.79 15.79 -27.73
N LYS A 2 0.48 15.73 -29.03
CA LYS A 2 0.80 14.57 -29.92
C LYS A 2 2.26 14.05 -29.93
N SER A 3 3.24 14.89 -29.57
CA SER A 3 4.66 14.51 -29.49
C SER A 3 5.03 13.82 -28.17
N GLN A 4 4.44 14.24 -27.04
CA GLN A 4 4.68 13.61 -25.73
C GLN A 4 3.97 12.27 -25.63
N GLU A 5 2.72 12.17 -26.10
CA GLU A 5 1.99 10.90 -26.19
C GLU A 5 2.76 9.86 -27.03
N LYS A 6 3.31 10.26 -28.18
CA LYS A 6 4.17 9.38 -29.00
C LYS A 6 5.44 8.94 -28.28
N ARG A 7 6.04 9.81 -27.46
CA ARG A 7 7.24 9.50 -26.67
C ARG A 7 6.92 8.53 -25.54
N ILE A 8 5.85 8.77 -24.78
CA ILE A 8 5.39 7.89 -23.70
C ILE A 8 5.02 6.52 -24.25
N LYS A 9 4.28 6.48 -25.37
CA LYS A 9 3.92 5.23 -26.04
C LYS A 9 5.15 4.41 -26.46
N LYS A 10 6.15 5.06 -27.07
CA LYS A 10 7.40 4.41 -27.48
C LYS A 10 8.22 3.90 -26.28
N LEU A 11 8.20 4.59 -25.14
CA LEU A 11 8.84 4.15 -23.90
C LEU A 11 8.13 2.92 -23.31
N CYS A 12 6.80 2.87 -23.39
CA CYS A 12 5.99 1.77 -22.83
C CYS A 12 6.03 0.48 -23.65
N GLU A 13 6.12 0.59 -24.99
CA GLU A 13 6.11 -0.57 -25.90
C GLU A 13 7.25 -1.57 -25.64
N GLY A 14 8.38 -1.11 -25.06
CA GLY A 14 9.52 -1.95 -24.69
C GLY A 14 9.66 -2.25 -23.19
N MET A 15 8.76 -1.74 -22.35
CA MET A 15 8.91 -1.80 -20.90
C MET A 15 8.38 -3.14 -20.34
N PRO A 16 9.11 -3.81 -19.43
CA PRO A 16 8.59 -4.96 -18.68
C PRO A 16 7.31 -4.63 -17.92
N LYS A 17 6.46 -5.64 -17.65
CA LYS A 17 5.19 -5.44 -16.94
C LYS A 17 5.40 -4.85 -15.55
N ALA A 18 6.41 -5.36 -14.82
CA ALA A 18 6.77 -4.89 -13.48
C ALA A 18 7.11 -3.40 -13.47
N ASP A 19 7.93 -2.94 -14.42
CA ASP A 19 8.34 -1.54 -14.51
C ASP A 19 7.19 -0.63 -14.93
N ARG A 20 6.27 -1.13 -15.77
CA ARG A 20 5.03 -0.41 -16.09
C ARG A 20 4.15 -0.23 -14.86
N ILE A 21 3.99 -1.27 -14.06
CA ILE A 21 3.21 -1.21 -12.81
C ILE A 21 3.84 -0.18 -11.87
N ARG A 22 5.16 -0.26 -11.63
CA ARG A 22 5.90 0.71 -10.82
C ARG A 22 5.69 2.14 -11.31
N ALA A 23 5.88 2.39 -12.60
CA ALA A 23 5.73 3.71 -13.19
C ALA A 23 4.30 4.27 -13.09
N VAL A 24 3.28 3.43 -13.24
CA VAL A 24 1.88 3.84 -13.06
C VAL A 24 1.59 4.19 -11.60
N LEU A 25 2.04 3.36 -10.65
CA LEU A 25 1.87 3.59 -9.22
C LEU A 25 2.61 4.86 -8.77
N ASP A 26 3.83 5.09 -9.26
CA ASP A 26 4.59 6.32 -9.00
C ASP A 26 3.84 7.55 -9.54
N ALA A 27 3.29 7.47 -10.76
CA ALA A 27 2.49 8.55 -11.35
C ALA A 27 1.21 8.84 -10.55
N ILE A 28 0.54 7.80 -10.02
CA ILE A 28 -0.61 7.96 -9.12
C ILE A 28 -0.18 8.67 -7.84
N ARG A 29 0.93 8.25 -7.23
CA ARG A 29 1.40 8.79 -5.95
C ARG A 29 1.69 10.30 -6.00
N VAL A 30 2.14 10.81 -7.15
CA VAL A 30 2.43 12.23 -7.38
C VAL A 30 1.30 12.99 -8.07
N ASP A 31 0.13 12.38 -8.24
CA ASP A 31 -1.05 12.93 -8.93
C ASP A 31 -0.77 13.41 -10.38
N ASP A 32 0.16 12.75 -11.08
CA ASP A 32 0.39 12.99 -12.51
C ASP A 32 -0.60 12.18 -13.36
N VAL A 33 -1.83 12.69 -13.40
CA VAL A 33 -2.96 12.13 -14.15
C VAL A 33 -2.61 11.91 -15.63
N ASN A 34 -1.89 12.84 -16.25
CA ASN A 34 -1.53 12.76 -17.67
C ASN A 34 -0.53 11.64 -17.95
N LEU A 35 0.48 11.48 -17.09
CA LEU A 35 1.42 10.39 -17.19
C LEU A 35 0.75 9.05 -16.91
N ARG A 36 -0.05 8.95 -15.84
CA ARG A 36 -0.82 7.74 -15.50
C ARG A 36 -1.68 7.28 -16.68
N ASP A 37 -2.51 8.16 -17.22
CA ASP A 37 -3.43 7.82 -18.31
C ASP A 37 -2.66 7.45 -19.58
N GLY A 38 -1.57 8.18 -19.89
CA GLY A 38 -0.68 7.86 -21.01
C GLY A 38 -0.01 6.49 -20.89
N LEU A 39 0.46 6.10 -19.69
CA LEU A 39 1.06 4.79 -19.41
C LEU A 39 0.01 3.67 -19.51
N LEU A 40 -1.19 3.89 -18.97
CA LEU A 40 -2.30 2.92 -19.03
C LEU A 40 -2.83 2.73 -20.46
N GLU A 41 -2.89 3.79 -21.27
CA GLU A 41 -3.26 3.72 -22.68
C GLU A 41 -2.21 3.04 -23.55
N ALA A 42 -0.93 3.26 -23.23
CA ALA A 42 0.20 2.67 -23.93
C ALA A 42 0.48 1.22 -23.52
N THR A 43 -0.18 0.72 -22.47
CA THR A 43 -0.06 -0.68 -22.05
C THR A 43 -0.50 -1.60 -23.21
N PRO A 44 0.33 -2.57 -23.63
CA PRO A 44 0.02 -3.52 -24.69
C PRO A 44 -1.36 -4.14 -24.49
N ARG A 45 -2.13 -4.18 -25.57
CA ARG A 45 -3.44 -4.80 -25.53
C ARG A 45 -3.33 -6.28 -25.90
N LEU A 46 -3.99 -7.15 -25.12
CA LEU A 46 -4.18 -8.55 -25.47
C LEU A 46 -5.14 -8.70 -26.66
N SER A 47 -6.06 -7.74 -26.86
CA SER A 47 -6.96 -7.67 -28.02
C SER A 47 -7.32 -6.22 -28.35
N TYR A 48 -8.14 -5.98 -29.39
CA TYR A 48 -8.59 -4.63 -29.75
C TYR A 48 -9.29 -3.89 -28.58
N THR A 49 -9.93 -4.64 -27.68
CA THR A 49 -10.71 -4.14 -26.54
C THR A 49 -10.11 -4.50 -25.17
N ALA A 50 -9.22 -5.49 -25.06
CA ALA A 50 -8.67 -5.95 -23.79
C ALA A 50 -7.21 -5.49 -23.59
N ARG A 51 -6.96 -4.69 -22.55
CA ARG A 51 -5.60 -4.33 -22.10
C ARG A 51 -4.92 -5.51 -21.38
N ASP A 52 -3.62 -5.43 -21.13
CA ASP A 52 -2.88 -6.41 -20.32
C ASP A 52 -3.49 -6.48 -18.90
N ILE A 53 -4.30 -7.52 -18.68
CA ILE A 53 -5.10 -7.71 -17.46
C ILE A 53 -4.21 -7.71 -16.23
N GLN A 54 -2.99 -8.23 -16.33
CA GLN A 54 -2.07 -8.34 -15.19
C GLN A 54 -1.62 -6.98 -14.63
N VAL A 55 -1.39 -6.01 -15.53
CA VAL A 55 -1.01 -4.65 -15.13
C VAL A 55 -2.21 -3.98 -14.46
N ILE A 56 -3.40 -4.06 -15.06
CA ILE A 56 -4.61 -3.44 -14.52
C ILE A 56 -5.01 -4.06 -13.17
N ASP A 57 -4.98 -5.38 -13.07
CA ASP A 57 -5.33 -6.10 -11.84
C ASP A 57 -4.35 -5.76 -10.71
N SER A 58 -3.06 -5.56 -11.01
CA SER A 58 -2.07 -5.13 -10.01
C SER A 58 -2.33 -3.71 -9.52
N ILE A 59 -2.71 -2.78 -10.42
CA ILE A 59 -3.10 -1.41 -10.00
C ILE A 59 -4.38 -1.45 -9.17
N GLY A 60 -5.38 -2.23 -9.58
CA GLY A 60 -6.63 -2.40 -8.83
C GLY A 60 -6.41 -3.07 -7.46
N ALA A 61 -5.48 -4.02 -7.36
CA ALA A 61 -5.10 -4.63 -6.08
C ALA A 61 -4.47 -3.59 -5.15
N SER A 62 -3.58 -2.73 -5.66
CA SER A 62 -3.00 -1.60 -4.90
C SER A 62 -4.07 -0.61 -4.43
N GLU A 63 -5.07 -0.29 -5.26
CA GLU A 63 -6.19 0.57 -4.87
C GLU A 63 -7.00 -0.04 -3.71
N ILE A 64 -7.40 -1.31 -3.83
CA ILE A 64 -8.17 -2.02 -2.80
C ILE A 64 -7.38 -2.13 -1.49
N LEU A 65 -6.08 -2.43 -1.58
CA LEU A 65 -5.20 -2.48 -0.41
C LEU A 65 -5.08 -1.13 0.26
N SER A 66 -4.85 -0.06 -0.51
CA SER A 66 -4.78 1.31 0.02
C SER A 66 -6.05 1.68 0.77
N LEU A 67 -7.22 1.39 0.21
CA LEU A 67 -8.51 1.66 0.86
C LEU A 67 -8.70 0.87 2.16
N ARG A 68 -8.29 -0.40 2.19
CA ARG A 68 -8.38 -1.24 3.41
C ARG A 68 -7.36 -0.83 4.44
N PHE A 69 -6.16 -0.48 4.01
CA PHE A 69 -5.11 0.07 4.85
C PHE A 69 -5.60 1.36 5.53
N ASP A 70 -6.05 2.35 4.75
CA ASP A 70 -6.53 3.63 5.27
C ASP A 70 -7.68 3.43 6.26
N ARG A 71 -8.68 2.62 5.90
CA ARG A 71 -9.80 2.34 6.80
C ARG A 71 -9.33 1.75 8.13
N THR A 72 -8.37 0.84 8.11
CA THR A 72 -7.86 0.17 9.30
C THR A 72 -6.99 1.12 10.12
N PHE A 73 -6.09 1.84 9.45
CA PHE A 73 -5.19 2.82 10.05
C PHE A 73 -5.97 3.92 10.77
N TYR A 74 -6.90 4.60 10.09
CA TYR A 74 -7.69 5.66 10.70
C TYR A 74 -8.67 5.14 11.76
N HIS A 75 -9.14 3.90 11.65
CA HIS A 75 -9.93 3.29 12.73
C HIS A 75 -9.11 3.10 14.00
N LEU A 76 -7.91 2.53 13.89
CA LEU A 76 -7.01 2.33 15.02
C LEU A 76 -6.56 3.67 15.61
N LEU A 77 -6.21 4.63 14.75
CA LEU A 77 -5.85 5.97 15.16
C LEU A 77 -6.98 6.66 15.95
N ALA A 78 -8.22 6.61 15.45
CA ALA A 78 -9.38 7.17 16.14
C ALA A 78 -9.61 6.50 17.50
N CYS A 79 -9.41 5.18 17.60
CA CYS A 79 -9.47 4.46 18.87
C CYS A 79 -8.39 4.94 19.85
N SER A 80 -7.15 5.14 19.39
CA SER A 80 -6.06 5.66 20.22
C SER A 80 -6.37 7.07 20.72
N MET A 81 -6.83 7.97 19.83
CA MET A 81 -7.23 9.33 20.19
C MET A 81 -8.42 9.37 21.16
N ALA A 82 -9.39 8.47 21.03
CA ALA A 82 -10.55 8.42 21.93
C ALA A 82 -10.14 8.15 23.39
N CYS A 83 -9.06 7.40 23.61
CA CYS A 83 -8.50 7.17 24.93
C CYS A 83 -7.89 8.42 25.58
N LEU A 84 -7.74 9.52 24.84
CA LEU A 84 -7.27 10.82 25.35
C LEU A 84 -8.42 11.78 25.70
N ILE A 85 -9.67 11.45 25.34
CA ILE A 85 -10.82 12.33 25.53
C ILE A 85 -11.40 12.14 26.95
N PRO A 86 -11.39 13.17 27.82
CA PRO A 86 -11.85 13.03 29.21
C PRO A 86 -13.30 12.53 29.33
N SER A 87 -14.20 12.99 28.46
CA SER A 87 -15.60 12.55 28.49
C SER A 87 -15.80 11.05 28.20
N VAL A 88 -14.84 10.40 27.53
CA VAL A 88 -14.84 8.96 27.24
C VAL A 88 -14.21 8.17 28.39
N THR A 89 -13.26 8.77 29.10
CA THR A 89 -12.39 8.09 30.07
C THR A 89 -12.71 8.34 31.53
N ASN A 90 -13.47 9.39 31.86
CA ASN A 90 -13.76 9.82 33.25
C ASN A 90 -14.32 8.71 34.18
N ASN A 91 -14.93 7.67 33.62
CA ASN A 91 -15.53 6.56 34.39
C ASN A 91 -14.79 5.22 34.22
N ARG A 92 -13.58 5.22 33.63
CA ARG A 92 -12.78 4.01 33.39
C ARG A 92 -11.54 3.99 34.28
N ASP A 93 -11.05 2.80 34.62
CA ASP A 93 -9.79 2.66 35.36
C ASP A 93 -8.63 3.18 34.48
N PRO A 94 -7.78 4.11 34.97
CA PRO A 94 -6.59 4.55 34.26
C PRO A 94 -5.70 3.42 33.74
N LYS A 95 -5.61 2.28 34.46
CA LYS A 95 -4.84 1.11 34.01
C LYS A 95 -5.45 0.46 32.77
N GLU A 96 -6.78 0.37 32.70
CA GLU A 96 -7.47 -0.18 31.53
C GLU A 96 -7.28 0.71 30.30
N ILE A 97 -7.29 2.03 30.50
CA ILE A 97 -7.05 3.00 29.43
C ILE A 97 -5.62 2.84 28.89
N LEU A 98 -4.61 2.74 29.76
CA LEU A 98 -3.21 2.56 29.37
C LEU A 98 -2.99 1.25 28.61
N VAL A 99 -3.63 0.15 29.05
CA VAL A 99 -3.58 -1.13 28.32
C VAL A 99 -4.24 -1.00 26.95
N GLY A 100 -5.38 -0.30 26.86
CA GLY A 100 -6.06 -0.02 25.60
C GLY A 100 -5.18 0.74 24.60
N ILE A 101 -4.57 1.85 25.03
CA ILE A 101 -3.64 2.64 24.21
C ILE A 101 -2.49 1.76 23.71
N LYS A 102 -1.81 1.06 24.63
CA LYS A 102 -0.68 0.18 24.26
C LYS A 102 -1.09 -0.89 23.24
N ASN A 103 -2.27 -1.49 23.39
CA ASN A 103 -2.75 -2.49 22.44
C ASN A 103 -3.02 -1.89 21.06
N THR A 104 -3.62 -0.69 20.99
CA THR A 104 -3.86 0.01 19.73
C THR A 104 -2.56 0.44 19.06
N ASP A 105 -1.58 0.94 19.82
CA ASP A 105 -0.27 1.31 19.31
C ASP A 105 0.47 0.10 18.74
N ASN A 106 0.42 -1.05 19.43
CA ASN A 106 0.99 -2.30 18.92
C ASN A 106 0.30 -2.75 17.61
N GLN A 107 -1.02 -2.58 17.49
CA GLN A 107 -1.76 -2.90 16.26
C GLN A 107 -1.42 -1.96 15.11
N LEU A 108 -1.25 -0.66 15.40
CA LEU A 108 -0.80 0.33 14.42
C LEU A 108 0.61 -0.02 13.93
N CYS A 109 1.52 -0.34 14.85
CA CYS A 109 2.88 -0.75 14.52
C CYS A 109 2.88 -2.01 13.63
N ALA A 110 2.12 -3.04 14.00
CA ALA A 110 1.99 -4.25 13.19
C ALA A 110 1.41 -3.95 11.80
N LEU A 111 0.43 -3.04 11.70
CA LEU A 111 -0.17 -2.63 10.43
C LEU A 111 0.85 -1.93 9.52
N THR A 112 1.58 -0.93 10.04
CA THR A 112 2.56 -0.16 9.26
C THR A 112 3.75 -1.02 8.85
N SER A 113 4.31 -1.79 9.78
CA SER A 113 5.46 -2.65 9.52
C SER A 113 5.09 -3.84 8.62
N GLY A 114 3.89 -4.41 8.80
CA GLY A 114 3.39 -5.46 7.94
C GLY A 114 3.17 -4.99 6.50
N ALA A 115 2.74 -3.74 6.29
CA ALA A 115 2.64 -3.14 4.96
C ALA A 115 4.02 -3.04 4.26
N GLU A 116 5.06 -2.69 5.01
CA GLU A 116 6.44 -2.61 4.48
C GLU A 116 6.99 -3.98 4.13
N ILE A 117 6.88 -4.94 5.04
CA ILE A 117 7.31 -6.33 4.82
C ILE A 117 6.57 -6.89 3.59
N PHE A 118 5.27 -6.66 3.49
CA PHE A 118 4.48 -7.07 2.33
C PHE A 118 5.02 -6.46 1.03
N ALA A 119 5.28 -5.15 1.02
CA ALA A 119 5.81 -4.46 -0.16
C ALA A 119 7.15 -5.07 -0.62
N GLU A 120 8.07 -5.30 0.32
CA GLU A 120 9.35 -5.95 0.04
C GLU A 120 9.17 -7.34 -0.56
N ARG A 121 8.26 -8.16 0.00
CA ARG A 121 7.99 -9.52 -0.48
C ARG A 121 7.44 -9.56 -1.91
N ILE A 122 6.73 -8.52 -2.35
CA ILE A 122 6.21 -8.41 -3.72
C ILE A 122 7.09 -7.53 -4.62
N GLY A 123 8.29 -7.14 -4.19
CA GLY A 123 9.25 -6.40 -5.02
C GLY A 123 8.79 -4.99 -5.41
N LEU A 124 7.95 -4.37 -4.58
CA LEU A 124 7.50 -2.98 -4.69
C LEU A 124 7.95 -2.21 -3.44
N ASN A 125 8.01 -0.89 -3.52
CA ASN A 125 8.17 -0.08 -2.31
C ASN A 125 6.80 0.24 -1.69
N LEU A 126 6.79 0.63 -0.41
CA LEU A 126 5.57 0.95 0.32
C LEU A 126 4.72 2.03 -0.39
N SER A 127 5.36 3.07 -0.92
CA SER A 127 4.65 4.17 -1.62
C SER A 127 3.98 3.71 -2.91
N GLN A 128 4.50 2.67 -3.56
CA GLN A 128 3.89 2.04 -4.73
C GLN A 128 2.73 1.14 -4.34
N VAL A 129 2.92 0.27 -3.35
CA VAL A 129 1.85 -0.64 -2.88
C VAL A 129 0.65 0.11 -2.36
N LEU A 130 0.89 1.20 -1.65
CA LEU A 130 -0.13 2.07 -1.07
C LEU A 130 -0.23 3.39 -1.85
N ALA A 131 -0.09 3.37 -3.18
CA ALA A 131 -0.09 4.59 -4.01
C ALA A 131 -1.36 5.44 -3.88
N PHE A 132 -2.49 4.83 -3.51
CA PHE A 132 -3.77 5.51 -3.30
C PHE A 132 -4.03 5.85 -1.82
N SER A 133 -3.13 5.49 -0.91
CA SER A 133 -3.32 5.68 0.53
C SER A 133 -3.03 7.12 0.91
N ILE A 134 -4.00 7.77 1.56
CA ILE A 134 -3.79 9.10 2.13
C ILE A 134 -3.09 9.04 3.49
N ALA A 135 -3.09 7.89 4.16
CA ALA A 135 -2.41 7.74 5.45
C ALA A 135 -0.89 8.02 5.33
N LEU A 136 -0.29 7.68 4.18
CA LEU A 136 1.13 7.96 3.89
C LEU A 136 1.47 9.47 3.85
N ASP A 137 0.49 10.34 3.64
CA ASP A 137 0.70 11.79 3.50
C ASP A 137 0.71 12.55 4.83
N PHE A 138 0.08 12.00 5.88
CA PHE A 138 -0.18 12.76 7.10
C PHE A 138 0.50 12.17 8.33
N GLU A 139 0.15 10.96 8.74
CA GLU A 139 0.49 10.45 10.07
C GLU A 139 1.35 9.18 10.05
N PHE A 140 1.58 8.59 8.87
CA PHE A 140 2.29 7.33 8.75
C PHE A 140 3.70 7.39 9.34
N ASN A 141 4.48 8.45 9.04
CA ASN A 141 5.87 8.55 9.49
C ASN A 141 6.01 8.78 11.00
N GLU A 142 4.98 9.29 11.67
CA GLU A 142 4.99 9.49 13.12
C GLU A 142 4.72 8.19 13.88
N ILE A 143 3.95 7.29 13.26
CA ILE A 143 3.54 6.00 13.84
C ILE A 143 4.49 4.87 13.44
N ARG A 144 5.07 4.96 12.24
CA ARG A 144 5.97 3.96 11.68
C ARG A 144 7.23 3.81 12.53
N GLN A 145 7.51 2.59 12.96
CA GLN A 145 8.79 2.22 13.54
C GLN A 145 9.68 1.53 12.50
N PRO A 146 11.00 1.79 12.49
CA PRO A 146 11.94 1.05 11.68
C PRO A 146 11.87 -0.46 11.95
N LEU A 147 11.87 -1.29 10.91
CA LEU A 147 11.75 -2.75 11.07
C LEU A 147 12.84 -3.35 11.96
N ASN A 148 14.04 -2.78 11.95
CA ASN A 148 15.18 -3.24 12.76
C ASN A 148 15.07 -2.87 14.25
N THR A 149 14.08 -2.08 14.66
CA THR A 149 13.85 -1.72 16.07
C THR A 149 12.70 -2.51 16.70
N LEU A 150 12.00 -3.34 15.93
CA LEU A 150 10.90 -4.16 16.42
C LEU A 150 11.40 -5.26 17.35
N SER A 151 10.60 -5.57 18.38
CA SER A 151 10.79 -6.78 19.19
C SER A 151 10.47 -8.04 18.37
N GLU A 152 10.85 -9.23 18.85
CA GLU A 152 10.50 -10.50 18.19
C GLU A 152 8.97 -10.66 18.08
N ASP A 153 8.23 -10.37 19.16
CA ASP A 153 6.77 -10.43 19.19
C ASP A 153 6.11 -9.44 18.20
N ASP A 154 6.64 -8.22 18.09
CA ASP A 154 6.10 -7.22 17.17
C ASP A 154 6.43 -7.54 15.72
N MET A 155 7.61 -8.13 15.47
CA MET A 155 7.98 -8.66 14.16
C MET A 155 7.09 -9.82 13.75
N GLU A 156 6.74 -10.74 14.66
CA GLU A 156 5.80 -11.84 14.40
C GLU A 156 4.44 -11.29 13.94
N ARG A 157 3.86 -10.34 14.70
CA ARG A 157 2.59 -9.69 14.33
C ARG A 157 2.66 -8.94 13.00
N ALA A 158 3.76 -8.24 12.74
CA ALA A 158 3.96 -7.57 11.46
C ALA A 158 3.97 -8.56 10.29
N ASN A 159 4.59 -9.74 10.48
CA ASN A 159 4.57 -10.81 9.49
C ASN A 159 3.16 -11.40 9.29
N GLU A 160 2.36 -11.56 10.34
CA GLU A 160 0.95 -11.99 10.21
C GLU A 160 0.13 -11.00 9.37
N VAL A 161 0.33 -9.69 9.59
CA VAL A 161 -0.31 -8.66 8.75
C VAL A 161 0.18 -8.75 7.31
N ALA A 162 1.49 -8.92 7.10
CA ALA A 162 2.06 -9.05 5.77
C ALA A 162 1.50 -10.28 5.03
N ASP A 163 1.28 -11.40 5.73
CA ASP A 163 0.64 -12.60 5.20
C ASP A 163 -0.82 -12.34 4.80
N ALA A 164 -1.57 -11.61 5.63
CA ALA A 164 -2.94 -11.21 5.30
C ALA A 164 -3.01 -10.30 4.07
N PHE A 165 -2.04 -9.39 3.90
CA PHE A 165 -1.94 -8.56 2.69
C PHE A 165 -1.54 -9.37 1.46
N LEU A 166 -0.64 -10.35 1.58
CA LEU A 166 -0.33 -11.30 0.50
C LEU A 166 -1.56 -12.11 0.09
N GLU A 167 -2.35 -12.59 1.04
CA GLU A 167 -3.57 -13.33 0.76
C GLU A 167 -4.56 -12.44 0.00
N LEU A 168 -4.75 -11.18 0.44
CA LEU A 168 -5.61 -10.23 -0.25
C LEU A 168 -5.10 -9.90 -1.65
N TRP A 169 -3.80 -9.64 -1.79
CA TRP A 169 -3.13 -9.39 -3.07
C TRP A 169 -3.35 -10.57 -4.03
N SER A 170 -3.16 -11.81 -3.57
CA SER A 170 -3.36 -13.00 -4.42
C SER A 170 -4.82 -13.19 -4.88
N LYS A 171 -5.80 -12.76 -4.07
CA LYS A 171 -7.23 -12.83 -4.41
C LYS A 171 -7.68 -11.78 -5.42
N GLN A 172 -7.02 -10.62 -5.45
CA GLN A 172 -7.40 -9.47 -6.29
C GLN A 172 -6.49 -9.31 -7.52
N GLY A 173 -5.20 -9.59 -7.37
CA GLY A 173 -4.14 -9.28 -8.32
C GLY A 173 -3.53 -10.52 -8.96
N ASN A 174 -4.33 -11.46 -9.46
CA ASN A 174 -3.81 -12.57 -10.26
C ASN A 174 -2.79 -12.03 -11.29
N ALA A 175 -1.52 -12.41 -11.11
CA ALA A 175 -0.34 -12.13 -11.94
C ALA A 175 0.51 -10.89 -11.57
N ILE A 176 1.55 -11.13 -10.77
CA ILE A 176 2.86 -11.57 -11.27
C ILE A 176 3.49 -12.41 -10.14
N LYS A 177 3.91 -13.64 -10.44
CA LYS A 177 4.87 -14.34 -9.56
C LYS A 177 6.21 -13.63 -9.76
N ASP A 178 6.87 -13.29 -8.65
CA ASP A 178 8.25 -12.81 -8.63
C ASP A 178 8.49 -11.51 -9.43
N PHE A 179 8.14 -10.36 -8.83
CA PHE A 179 8.70 -9.05 -9.25
C PHE A 179 10.24 -8.97 -9.10
N GLY A 180 10.85 -10.00 -8.49
CA GLY A 180 12.25 -10.11 -8.12
C GLY A 180 13.16 -10.92 -9.06
N GLU A 181 12.64 -11.54 -10.13
CA GLU A 181 13.53 -12.00 -11.21
C GLU A 181 13.92 -10.80 -12.09
N ALA A 182 14.80 -9.97 -11.53
CA ALA A 182 15.63 -9.10 -12.36
C ALA A 182 16.45 -9.99 -13.31
N ALA A 183 16.36 -9.71 -14.60
CA ALA A 183 17.30 -10.19 -15.60
C ALA A 183 18.73 -9.76 -15.27
#